data_AF-A0A924KZ76-F1
#
_entry.id   AF-A0A924KZ76-F1
#
_cell.length_a   1.000
_cell.length_b   1.000
_cell.length_c   1.000
_cell.angle_alpha   90.00
_cell.angle_beta   90.00
_cell.angle_gamma   90.00
#
_symmetry.space_group_name_H-M   'P 1'
#
loop_
_entity.id
_entity.type
_entity.pdbx_description
1 polymer ?
#
loop_
_entity_poly.entity_id
_entity_poly.type
_entity_poly.pdbx_seq_one_letter_code
_entity_poly.pdbx_strand_id
1 'polypeptide(L)'
;MCTSQKQIDNKTLCLFSSKGNLSATYKPRWTEFREFRRIENNCIIVKESEEKFKDNSGYANIYCLDDKFQIVWTIDAPFKNDSFPNPIVWNKQTIRRQKVDGYLTLDTIDNPKTFLCSSWHGFTLTVDYETGETISSEFTK
;
A
#
# COMPACT_ATOMS: atom_id res chain seq x y z
N MET A 1 -7.29 -5.98 21.84
CA MET A 1 -8.22 -7.02 21.35
C MET A 1 -7.73 -7.47 19.99
N CYS A 2 -7.61 -8.77 19.71
CA CYS A 2 -7.12 -9.26 18.42
C CYS A 2 -8.29 -9.30 17.42
N THR A 3 -8.31 -8.40 16.44
CA THR A 3 -9.27 -8.36 15.33
C THR A 3 -8.60 -8.94 14.10
N SER A 4 -9.26 -9.88 13.43
CA SER A 4 -8.71 -10.55 12.24
C SER A 4 -9.37 -10.02 10.98
N GLN A 5 -8.58 -9.89 9.92
CA GLN A 5 -9.05 -9.49 8.60
C GLN A 5 -9.14 -10.72 7.72
N LYS A 6 -10.22 -10.80 6.95
CA LYS A 6 -10.36 -11.84 5.94
C LYS A 6 -10.93 -11.21 4.68
N GLN A 7 -10.24 -11.45 3.57
CA GLN A 7 -10.77 -11.17 2.27
C GLN A 7 -11.77 -12.28 1.89
N ILE A 8 -12.98 -11.88 1.53
CA ILE A 8 -13.98 -12.75 0.94
C ILE A 8 -14.02 -12.29 -0.52
N ASP A 9 -13.35 -13.02 -1.41
CA ASP A 9 -13.17 -12.68 -2.84
C ASP A 9 -12.40 -11.38 -3.15
N ASN A 10 -12.16 -11.08 -4.43
CA ASN A 10 -11.37 -9.90 -4.87
C ASN A 10 -12.07 -8.55 -4.66
N LYS A 11 -13.30 -8.53 -4.13
CA LYS A 11 -14.18 -7.36 -4.07
C LYS A 11 -14.73 -7.08 -2.67
N THR A 12 -14.50 -7.94 -1.69
CA THR A 12 -14.97 -7.69 -0.32
C THR A 12 -13.90 -7.96 0.72
N LEU A 13 -13.57 -6.93 1.50
CA LEU A 13 -12.75 -7.04 2.70
C LEU A 13 -13.67 -7.08 3.93
N CYS A 14 -13.44 -8.03 4.83
CA CYS A 14 -14.22 -8.18 6.05
C CYS A 14 -13.33 -8.07 7.28
N LEU A 15 -13.82 -7.35 8.29
CA LEU A 15 -13.20 -7.28 9.61
C LEU A 15 -14.00 -8.14 10.58
N PHE A 16 -13.32 -9.04 11.27
CA PHE A 16 -13.92 -9.91 12.28
C PHE A 16 -13.43 -9.54 13.67
N SER A 17 -14.36 -9.53 14.63
CA SER A 17 -14.04 -9.43 16.05
C SER A 17 -13.28 -10.66 16.53
N SER A 18 -12.65 -10.56 17.70
CA SER A 18 -12.00 -11.70 18.38
C SER A 18 -12.94 -12.88 18.65
N LYS A 19 -14.26 -12.64 18.67
CA LYS A 19 -15.30 -13.66 18.83
C LYS A 19 -15.76 -14.29 17.52
N GLY A 20 -15.16 -13.89 16.38
CA GLY A 20 -15.53 -14.37 15.05
C GLY A 20 -16.76 -13.67 14.45
N ASN A 21 -17.35 -12.68 15.13
CA ASN A 21 -18.46 -11.92 14.57
C ASN A 21 -17.96 -10.92 13.54
N LEU A 22 -18.68 -10.79 12.42
CA LEU A 22 -18.43 -9.75 11.41
C LEU A 22 -18.67 -8.36 12.01
N SER A 23 -17.67 -7.49 11.92
CA SER A 23 -17.69 -6.13 12.47
C SER A 23 -17.89 -5.07 11.40
N ALA A 24 -17.27 -5.25 10.23
CA ALA A 24 -17.34 -4.30 9.13
C ALA A 24 -17.07 -5.01 7.79
N THR A 25 -17.56 -4.41 6.70
CA THR A 25 -17.26 -4.82 5.32
C THR A 25 -16.85 -3.61 4.51
N TYR A 26 -16.00 -3.83 3.51
CA TYR A 26 -15.51 -2.79 2.63
C TYR A 26 -15.34 -3.31 1.21
N LYS A 27 -15.65 -2.45 0.24
CA LYS A 27 -15.52 -2.70 -1.19
C LYS A 27 -14.39 -1.83 -1.75
N PRO A 28 -13.65 -2.32 -2.76
CA PRO A 28 -12.60 -1.53 -3.38
C PRO A 28 -13.21 -0.23 -3.94
N ARG A 29 -12.43 0.84 -3.85
CA ARG A 29 -12.79 2.19 -4.26
C ARG A 29 -12.84 2.33 -5.77
N TRP A 30 -11.90 1.74 -6.51
CA TRP A 30 -11.80 1.90 -7.95
C TRP A 30 -11.88 0.58 -8.72
N THR A 31 -11.10 -0.44 -8.34
CA THR A 31 -10.97 -1.69 -9.09
C THR A 31 -11.23 -2.92 -8.23
N GLU A 32 -10.21 -3.74 -7.97
CA GLU A 32 -10.27 -4.96 -7.15
C GLU A 32 -9.06 -5.03 -6.22
N PHE A 33 -9.22 -5.69 -5.08
CA PHE A 33 -8.11 -5.85 -4.13
C PHE A 33 -7.02 -6.74 -4.74
N ARG A 34 -5.78 -6.25 -4.73
CA ARG A 34 -4.59 -7.04 -5.06
C ARG A 34 -3.83 -7.43 -3.80
N GLU A 35 -3.60 -6.46 -2.92
CA GLU A 35 -2.88 -6.65 -1.68
C GLU A 35 -3.53 -5.83 -0.57
N PHE A 36 -3.49 -6.35 0.65
CA PHE A 36 -3.82 -5.57 1.83
C PHE A 36 -3.02 -6.10 3.02
N ARG A 37 -2.69 -5.21 3.96
CA ARG A 37 -1.97 -5.58 5.16
C ARG A 37 -2.35 -4.65 6.30
N ARG A 38 -2.72 -5.23 7.44
CA ARG A 38 -2.72 -4.51 8.71
C ARG A 38 -1.29 -4.31 9.20
N ILE A 39 -0.92 -3.05 9.41
CA ILE A 39 0.34 -2.70 10.05
C ILE A 39 0.14 -2.64 11.56
N GLU A 40 -0.91 -1.93 11.99
CA GLU A 40 -1.29 -1.79 13.39
C GLU A 40 -2.79 -1.46 13.53
N ASN A 41 -3.23 -1.05 14.72
CA ASN A 41 -4.61 -0.60 14.91
C ASN A 41 -4.86 0.68 14.12
N ASN A 42 -6.02 0.75 13.47
CA ASN A 42 -6.39 1.87 12.58
C ASN A 42 -5.46 2.10 11.38
N CYS A 43 -4.64 1.12 10.99
CA CYS A 43 -3.76 1.25 9.82
C CYS A 43 -3.80 -0.04 8.99
N ILE A 44 -4.65 -0.03 7.97
CA ILE A 44 -4.82 -1.12 7.01
C ILE A 44 -4.46 -0.57 5.64
N ILE A 45 -3.28 -0.92 5.15
CA ILE A 45 -2.85 -0.52 3.82
C ILE A 45 -3.51 -1.44 2.80
N VAL A 46 -4.12 -0.85 1.78
CA VAL A 46 -4.78 -1.54 0.68
C VAL A 46 -4.17 -1.08 -0.64
N LYS A 47 -3.88 -2.04 -1.50
CA LYS A 47 -3.53 -1.83 -2.90
C LYS A 47 -4.56 -2.49 -3.78
N GLU A 48 -5.11 -1.70 -4.69
CA GLU A 48 -6.02 -2.16 -5.73
C GLU A 48 -5.29 -2.45 -7.03
N SER A 49 -5.94 -3.15 -7.95
CA SER A 49 -5.41 -3.43 -9.27
C SER A 49 -5.19 -2.15 -10.07
N GLU A 50 -4.01 -2.04 -10.67
CA GLU A 50 -3.67 -1.06 -11.69
C GLU A 50 -4.51 -1.26 -12.96
N GLU A 51 -5.00 -2.48 -13.21
CA GLU A 51 -5.81 -2.79 -14.38
C GLU A 51 -7.11 -1.98 -14.33
N LYS A 52 -7.31 -1.11 -15.33
CA LYS A 52 -8.46 -0.20 -15.44
C LYS A 52 -8.50 0.88 -14.35
N PHE A 53 -7.42 1.06 -13.58
CA PHE A 53 -7.28 2.22 -12.71
C PHE A 53 -7.24 3.49 -13.56
N LYS A 54 -8.22 4.38 -13.35
CA LYS A 54 -8.36 5.65 -14.06
C LYS A 54 -8.75 6.72 -13.06
N ASP A 55 -7.76 7.18 -12.30
CA ASP A 55 -7.95 8.31 -11.41
C ASP A 55 -7.32 9.58 -11.98
N ASN A 56 -8.16 10.60 -12.21
CA ASN A 56 -7.74 11.90 -12.74
C ASN A 56 -7.40 12.91 -11.63
N SER A 57 -7.56 12.53 -10.36
CA SER A 57 -7.37 13.44 -9.21
C SER A 57 -5.93 13.53 -8.73
N GLY A 58 -5.04 12.70 -9.28
CA GLY A 58 -3.63 12.66 -8.91
C GLY A 58 -3.30 11.60 -7.86
N TYR A 59 -4.28 10.81 -7.44
CA TYR A 59 -4.07 9.70 -6.53
C TYR A 59 -3.72 8.42 -7.27
N ALA A 60 -3.03 7.51 -6.58
CA ALA A 60 -2.75 6.17 -7.07
C ALA A 60 -3.64 5.11 -6.40
N ASN A 61 -3.43 3.85 -6.82
CA ASN A 61 -4.16 2.67 -6.40
C ASN A 61 -3.79 2.13 -5.00
N ILE A 62 -3.20 2.96 -4.12
CA ILE A 62 -2.83 2.58 -2.75
C ILE A 62 -3.40 3.59 -1.75
N TYR A 63 -4.02 3.09 -0.68
CA TYR A 63 -4.61 3.91 0.38
C TYR A 63 -4.59 3.19 1.72
N CYS A 64 -4.87 3.93 2.79
CA CYS A 64 -5.01 3.39 4.14
C CYS A 64 -6.45 3.49 4.62
N LEU A 65 -6.90 2.42 5.28
CA LEU A 65 -8.16 2.35 6.00
C LEU A 65 -7.92 2.27 7.51
N ASP A 66 -8.84 2.86 8.28
CA ASP A 66 -8.93 2.65 9.72
C ASP A 66 -9.66 1.33 10.07
N ASP A 67 -9.82 1.03 11.37
CA ASP A 67 -10.52 -0.18 11.83
C ASP A 67 -12.05 -0.14 11.60
N LYS A 68 -12.58 0.98 11.10
CA LYS A 68 -13.96 1.14 10.66
C LYS A 68 -14.08 1.11 9.12
N PHE A 69 -12.98 0.83 8.43
CA PHE A 69 -12.87 0.90 6.97
C PHE A 69 -13.18 2.29 6.37
N GLN A 70 -12.83 3.35 7.09
CA GLN A 70 -12.80 4.71 6.56
C GLN A 70 -11.42 4.99 5.96
N ILE A 71 -11.38 5.65 4.81
CA ILE A 71 -10.12 6.05 4.18
C ILE A 71 -9.47 7.15 5.02
N VAL A 72 -8.26 6.88 5.52
CA VAL A 72 -7.44 7.83 6.28
C VAL A 72 -6.64 8.70 5.33
N TRP A 73 -5.97 8.07 4.36
CA TRP A 73 -5.19 8.74 3.33
C TRP A 73 -5.17 7.90 2.06
N THR A 74 -4.80 8.53 0.95
CA THR A 74 -4.55 7.90 -0.35
C THR A 74 -3.23 8.44 -0.87
N ILE A 75 -2.36 7.58 -1.39
CA ILE A 75 -1.05 8.03 -1.85
C ILE A 75 -1.20 8.91 -3.10
N ASP A 76 -0.40 9.96 -3.16
CA ASP A 76 -0.22 10.74 -4.38
C ASP A 76 0.57 9.94 -5.42
N ALA A 77 0.09 10.00 -6.66
CA ALA A 77 0.78 9.44 -7.81
C ALA A 77 1.93 10.38 -8.21
N PRO A 78 3.13 9.85 -8.56
CA PRO A 78 4.24 10.67 -9.05
C PRO A 78 3.87 11.49 -10.28
N PHE A 79 2.98 10.94 -11.11
CA PHE A 79 2.39 11.63 -12.24
C PHE A 79 0.87 11.42 -12.24
N LYS A 80 0.18 12.36 -12.89
CA LYS A 80 -1.24 12.21 -13.17
C LYS A 80 -1.50 10.93 -13.95
N ASN A 81 -2.51 10.16 -13.52
CA ASN A 81 -2.86 8.85 -14.08
C ASN A 81 -1.78 7.76 -13.92
N ASP A 82 -0.81 7.94 -13.01
CA ASP A 82 0.13 6.89 -12.66
C ASP A 82 -0.50 5.90 -11.66
N SER A 83 0.06 4.70 -11.60
CA SER A 83 -0.33 3.68 -10.64
C SER A 83 0.87 2.80 -10.28
N PHE A 84 0.71 2.01 -9.22
CA PHE A 84 1.72 1.10 -8.72
C PHE A 84 1.35 -0.33 -9.11
N PRO A 85 1.95 -0.91 -10.17
CA PRO A 85 1.66 -2.29 -10.58
C PRO A 85 2.33 -3.31 -9.66
N ASN A 86 3.55 -3.01 -9.20
CA ASN A 86 4.39 -3.98 -8.52
C ASN A 86 3.95 -4.22 -7.07
N PRO A 87 4.21 -5.41 -6.51
CA PRO A 87 3.90 -5.70 -5.12
C PRO A 87 4.48 -4.69 -4.13
N ILE A 88 3.77 -4.44 -3.03
CA ILE A 88 4.30 -3.57 -1.97
C ILE A 88 5.46 -4.30 -1.28
N VAL A 89 6.60 -3.63 -1.17
CA VAL A 89 7.75 -4.15 -0.44
C VAL A 89 7.69 -3.67 1.00
N TRP A 90 7.26 -4.56 1.88
CA TRP A 90 7.14 -4.30 3.32
C TRP A 90 8.43 -4.52 4.10
N ASN A 91 9.21 -5.55 3.71
CA ASN A 91 10.48 -5.89 4.36
C ASN A 91 11.63 -5.51 3.43
N LYS A 92 12.42 -4.52 3.83
CA LYS A 92 13.53 -3.97 3.04
C LYS A 92 14.83 -4.75 3.18
N GLN A 93 14.86 -5.86 3.93
CA GLN A 93 16.06 -6.69 4.11
C GLN A 93 16.67 -7.19 2.80
N THR A 94 15.84 -7.54 1.81
CA THR A 94 16.33 -7.99 0.49
C THR A 94 17.06 -6.85 -0.25
N ILE A 95 16.57 -5.62 -0.14
CA ILE A 95 17.20 -4.43 -0.75
C ILE A 95 18.52 -4.11 -0.04
N ARG A 96 18.58 -4.27 1.28
CA ARG A 96 19.84 -4.12 2.03
C ARG A 96 20.93 -5.05 1.49
N ARG A 97 20.60 -6.32 1.21
CA ARG A 97 21.57 -7.29 0.66
C ARG A 97 22.08 -6.83 -0.71
N GLN A 98 21.17 -6.42 -1.60
CA GLN A 98 21.54 -5.98 -2.95
C GLN A 98 22.35 -4.67 -2.97
N LYS A 99 22.14 -3.77 -2.01
CA LYS A 99 22.99 -2.58 -1.80
C LYS A 99 24.41 -2.96 -1.38
N VAL A 100 24.53 -3.85 -0.40
CA VAL A 100 25.84 -4.31 0.11
C VAL A 100 26.65 -4.98 -0.99
N ASP A 101 25.97 -5.71 -1.89
CA ASP A 101 26.58 -6.37 -3.02
C ASP A 101 26.87 -5.43 -4.22
N GLY A 102 26.55 -4.13 -4.12
CA GLY A 102 26.86 -3.11 -5.12
C GLY A 102 25.96 -3.09 -6.36
N TYR A 103 24.87 -3.86 -6.37
CA TYR A 103 23.96 -3.99 -7.52
C TYR A 103 22.82 -2.95 -7.53
N LEU A 104 22.61 -2.21 -6.44
CA LEU A 104 21.57 -1.19 -6.32
C LEU A 104 22.10 0.10 -5.68
N THR A 105 21.77 1.24 -6.30
CA THR A 105 22.06 2.59 -5.79
C THR A 105 20.84 3.28 -5.17
N LEU A 106 19.74 2.55 -4.95
CA LEU A 106 18.45 3.10 -4.51
C LEU A 106 18.51 3.59 -3.05
N ASP A 107 18.53 4.89 -2.73
CA ASP A 107 18.43 5.42 -1.36
C ASP A 107 17.06 5.18 -0.71
N THR A 108 16.92 3.96 -0.19
CA THR A 108 15.82 3.57 0.68
C THR A 108 16.07 4.06 2.11
N ILE A 109 15.08 4.77 2.66
CA ILE A 109 15.03 5.05 4.09
C ILE A 109 14.58 3.77 4.81
N ASP A 110 15.46 3.26 5.65
CA ASP A 110 15.25 2.01 6.37
C ASP A 110 14.50 2.26 7.68
N ASN A 111 13.21 2.59 7.56
CA ASN A 111 12.34 2.86 8.67
C ASN A 111 11.23 1.78 8.74
N PRO A 112 11.04 1.09 9.88
CA PRO A 112 9.98 0.09 10.03
C PRO A 112 8.56 0.66 9.86
N LYS A 113 8.42 1.99 9.85
CA LYS A 113 7.16 2.71 9.59
C LYS A 113 6.92 3.04 8.11
N THR A 114 7.68 2.43 7.20
CA THR A 114 7.61 2.79 5.78
C THR A 114 7.58 1.56 4.86
N PHE A 115 6.92 1.69 3.72
CA PHE A 115 6.97 0.71 2.63
C PHE A 115 7.58 1.29 1.37
N LEU A 116 7.85 0.40 0.41
CA LEU A 116 8.18 0.81 -0.96
C LEU A 116 7.12 0.35 -1.93
N CYS A 117 6.87 1.19 -2.93
CA CYS A 117 6.06 0.87 -4.09
C CYS A 117 6.70 1.49 -5.34
N SER A 118 6.62 0.77 -6.46
CA SER A 118 7.20 1.22 -7.73
C SER A 118 6.11 1.53 -8.73
N SER A 119 6.14 2.72 -9.31
CA SER A 119 5.14 3.21 -10.25
C SER A 119 5.39 2.71 -11.67
N TRP A 120 4.36 2.74 -12.52
CA TRP A 120 4.48 2.41 -13.95
C TRP A 120 5.50 3.26 -14.68
N HIS A 121 5.67 4.51 -14.24
CA HIS A 121 6.61 5.47 -14.81
C HIS A 121 8.05 5.29 -14.28
N GLY A 122 8.32 4.23 -13.52
CA GLY A 122 9.68 3.86 -13.14
C GLY A 122 10.19 4.58 -11.91
N PHE A 123 9.31 5.14 -11.08
CA PHE A 123 9.70 5.70 -9.79
C PHE A 123 9.49 4.68 -8.69
N THR A 124 10.49 4.51 -7.82
CA THR A 124 10.33 3.80 -6.55
C THR A 124 10.19 4.82 -5.44
N LEU A 125 9.11 4.71 -4.69
CA LEU A 125 8.80 5.62 -3.58
C LEU A 125 9.04 4.93 -2.25
N THR A 126 9.52 5.69 -1.27
CA THR A 126 9.41 5.34 0.15
C THR A 126 8.27 6.13 0.77
N VAL A 127 7.31 5.41 1.36
CA VAL A 127 6.05 5.99 1.83
C VAL A 127 5.87 5.69 3.30
N ASP A 128 5.46 6.69 4.07
CA ASP A 128 5.12 6.57 5.49
C ASP A 128 3.75 5.88 5.68
N TYR A 129 3.66 4.89 6.58
CA TYR A 129 2.41 4.17 6.83
C TYR A 129 1.33 5.03 7.51
N GLU A 130 1.72 5.96 8.37
CA GLU A 130 0.78 6.72 9.20
C GLU A 130 0.13 7.82 8.37
N THR A 131 0.92 8.48 7.52
CA THR A 131 0.50 9.68 6.78
C THR A 131 0.21 9.45 5.30
N GLY A 132 0.80 8.41 4.69
CA GLY A 132 0.76 8.21 3.24
C GLY A 132 1.69 9.15 2.47
N GLU A 133 2.48 9.96 3.17
CA GLU A 133 3.41 10.90 2.54
C GLU A 133 4.60 10.16 1.92
N THR A 134 5.01 10.64 0.74
CA THR A 134 6.23 10.17 0.08
C THR A 134 7.44 10.83 0.76
N ILE A 135 8.23 10.03 1.47
CA ILE A 135 9.44 10.50 2.17
C ILE A 135 10.62 10.56 1.20
N SER A 136 10.73 9.61 0.27
CA SER A 136 11.73 9.63 -0.80
C SER A 136 11.16 9.11 -2.10
N SER A 137 11.72 9.59 -3.21
CA SER A 137 11.32 9.23 -4.57
C SER A 137 12.56 9.12 -5.44
N GLU A 138 12.72 7.99 -6.11
CA GLU A 138 13.88 7.73 -6.95
C GLU A 138 13.47 7.15 -8.29
N PHE A 139 14.12 7.64 -9.35
CA PHE A 139 13.94 7.08 -10.68
C PHE A 139 14.79 5.81 -10.82
N THR A 140 14.16 4.71 -11.19
CA THR A 140 14.75 3.36 -11.16
C THR A 140 14.63 2.62 -12.50
N LYS A 141 14.40 3.35 -13.60
CA LYS A 141 14.17 2.78 -14.93
C LYS A 141 15.27 3.14 -15.92
#